data_AF-A0A7K3ZQ01-F1
#
_entry.id   AF-A0A7K3ZQ01-F1
#
_cell.length_a   1.000
_cell.length_b   1.000
_cell.length_c   1.000
_cell.angle_alpha   90.00
_cell.angle_beta   90.00
_cell.angle_gamma   90.00
#
_symmetry.space_group_name_H-M   'P 1'
#
loop_
_entity.id
_entity.type
_entity.pdbx_description
1 polymer ?
#
loop_
_entity_poly.entity_id
_entity_poly.type
_entity_poly.pdbx_seq_one_letter_code
_entity_poly.pdbx_strand_id
1 'polypeptide(L)'
;MKFAEVAILLREISDRCPGLEGCTITLIPQKAMYPHYQGYHINIKGTLNRESQGGLRKIVEGHDLMMQIKADAVIVYESRPT
;
A
#
# COMPACT_ATOMS: atom_id res chain seq x y z
N MET A 1 -0.27 -8.41 5.68
CA MET A 1 -0.05 -8.88 4.29
C MET A 1 1.24 -9.67 4.21
N LYS A 2 1.16 -10.91 3.73
CA LYS A 2 2.32 -11.74 3.39
C LYS A 2 3.04 -11.18 2.17
N PHE A 3 4.31 -11.57 2.00
CA PHE A 3 5.13 -11.06 0.89
C PHE A 3 4.54 -11.36 -0.51
N ALA A 4 3.94 -12.54 -0.70
CA ALA A 4 3.33 -12.92 -1.97
C ALA A 4 2.11 -12.03 -2.32
N GLU A 5 1.28 -11.70 -1.33
CA GLU A 5 0.12 -10.82 -1.49
C GLU A 5 0.55 -9.40 -1.84
N VAL A 6 1.61 -8.91 -1.19
CA VAL A 6 2.23 -7.62 -1.51
C VAL A 6 2.70 -7.57 -2.97
N ALA A 7 3.35 -8.62 -3.47
CA ALA A 7 3.83 -8.64 -4.85
C ALA A 7 2.68 -8.56 -5.87
N ILE A 8 1.57 -9.25 -5.61
CA ILE A 8 0.36 -9.18 -6.43
C ILE A 8 -0.24 -7.77 -6.39
N LEU A 9 -0.37 -7.20 -5.19
CA LEU A 9 -0.92 -5.86 -5.02
C LEU A 9 -0.08 -4.80 -5.72
N LEU A 10 1.25 -4.86 -5.59
CA LEU A 10 2.17 -3.92 -6.25
C LEU A 10 2.08 -3.98 -7.77
N ARG A 11 1.88 -5.17 -8.34
CA ARG A 11 1.66 -5.32 -9.78
C ARG A 11 0.38 -4.63 -10.21
N GLU A 12 -0.73 -4.89 -9.51
CA GLU A 12 -2.02 -4.26 -9.83
C GLU A 12 -1.98 -2.74 -9.66
N ILE A 13 -1.29 -2.25 -8.62
CA ILE A 13 -1.03 -0.84 -8.38
C ILE A 13 -0.24 -0.24 -9.55
N SER A 14 0.83 -0.90 -10.00
CA SER A 14 1.63 -0.46 -11.15
C SER A 14 0.81 -0.41 -12.45
N ASP A 15 -0.08 -1.38 -12.67
CA ASP A 15 -0.86 -1.48 -13.91
C ASP A 15 -1.99 -0.44 -13.98
N ARG A 16 -2.51 0.01 -12.83
CA ARG A 16 -3.73 0.83 -12.75
C ARG A 16 -3.53 2.23 -12.16
N CYS A 17 -2.33 2.56 -11.69
CA CYS A 17 -2.01 3.87 -11.10
C CYS A 17 -0.82 4.51 -11.85
N PRO A 18 -1.02 5.10 -13.04
CA PRO A 18 0.06 5.61 -13.88
C PRO A 18 0.87 6.75 -13.22
N GLY A 19 0.29 7.47 -12.25
CA GLY A 19 0.93 8.55 -11.50
C GLY A 19 1.81 8.08 -10.34
N LEU A 20 2.28 6.83 -10.35
CA LEU A 20 3.30 6.33 -9.43
C LEU A 20 4.72 6.73 -9.83
N GLU A 21 4.92 7.28 -11.02
CA GLU A 21 6.24 7.72 -11.47
C GLU A 21 6.84 8.73 -10.46
N GLY A 22 8.10 8.48 -10.05
CA GLY A 22 8.77 9.28 -9.02
C GLY A 22 8.35 8.96 -7.58
N CYS A 23 7.37 8.09 -7.35
CA CYS A 23 7.03 7.62 -6.01
C CYS A 23 8.04 6.58 -5.52
N THR A 24 8.35 6.60 -4.23
CA THR A 24 9.14 5.58 -3.55
C THR A 24 8.22 4.62 -2.82
N ILE A 25 8.32 3.32 -3.12
CA ILE A 25 7.53 2.28 -2.46
C ILE A 25 8.42 1.57 -1.45
N THR A 26 8.01 1.57 -0.18
CA THR A 26 8.73 0.90 0.91
C THR A 26 7.83 -0.14 1.57
N LEU A 27 8.36 -1.34 1.78
CA LEU A 27 7.70 -2.37 2.57
C LEU A 27 8.14 -2.23 4.03
N ILE A 28 7.19 -2.00 4.93
CA ILE A 28 7.45 -1.85 6.35
C ILE A 28 7.03 -3.15 7.05
N PRO A 29 7.97 -3.92 7.63
CA PRO A 29 7.63 -5.14 8.35
C PRO A 29 6.74 -4.81 9.55
N GLN A 30 5.62 -5.52 9.71
CA GLN A 30 4.73 -5.35 10.85
C GLN A 30 5.45 -5.59 12.18
N LYS A 31 6.36 -6.57 12.23
CA LYS A 31 7.21 -6.85 13.40
C LYS A 31 8.00 -5.66 13.93
N ALA A 32 8.27 -4.65 13.10
CA ALA A 32 8.97 -3.43 13.52
C ALA A 32 8.08 -2.51 14.39
N MET A 33 6.76 -2.61 14.26
CA MET A 33 5.77 -1.86 15.06
C MET A 33 5.06 -2.75 16.09
N TYR A 34 4.79 -4.00 15.72
CA TYR A 34 4.07 -4.97 16.55
C TYR A 34 4.82 -6.31 16.54
N PRO A 35 5.65 -6.59 17.57
CA PRO A 35 6.61 -7.71 17.56
C PRO A 35 6.01 -9.10 17.32
N HIS A 36 4.72 -9.29 17.64
CA HIS A 36 4.02 -10.58 17.52
C HIS A 36 3.36 -10.80 16.15
N TYR A 37 3.39 -9.83 15.25
CA TYR A 37 2.69 -9.90 13.97
C TYR A 37 3.64 -10.00 12.80
N GLN A 38 3.20 -10.75 11.79
CA GLN A 38 3.97 -11.04 10.59
C GLN A 38 3.42 -10.30 9.38
N GLY A 39 4.27 -10.11 8.37
CA GLY A 39 3.88 -9.45 7.12
C GLY A 39 4.31 -7.98 7.06
N TYR A 40 3.70 -7.25 6.13
CA TYR A 40 4.15 -5.93 5.70
C TYR A 40 3.01 -4.94 5.55
N HIS A 41 3.33 -3.66 5.77
CA HIS A 41 2.60 -2.52 5.25
C HIS A 41 3.31 -1.98 4.01
N ILE A 42 2.57 -1.37 3.09
CA ILE A 42 3.14 -0.71 1.92
C ILE A 42 3.06 0.79 2.17
N ASN A 43 4.18 1.48 2.10
CA ASN A 43 4.26 2.93 2.17
C ASN A 43 4.67 3.48 0.80
N ILE A 44 3.78 4.23 0.17
CA ILE A 44 3.99 4.88 -1.13
C ILE A 44 4.24 6.36 -0.85
N LYS A 45 5.50 6.78 -0.90
CA LYS A 45 5.91 8.17 -0.67
C LYS A 45 6.00 8.92 -2.00
N GLY A 46 5.31 10.05 -2.10
CA GLY A 46 5.26 10.85 -3.32
C GLY A 46 3.90 11.52 -3.52
N THR A 47 3.82 12.38 -4.53
CA THR A 47 2.59 13.10 -4.87
C THR A 47 1.78 12.30 -5.88
N LEU A 48 0.74 11.61 -5.41
CA LEU A 48 -0.20 10.92 -6.29
C LEU A 48 -1.21 11.90 -6.88
N ASN A 49 -1.39 11.87 -8.19
CA ASN A 49 -2.46 12.59 -8.85
C ASN A 49 -3.84 11.99 -8.52
N ARG A 50 -4.91 12.74 -8.79
CA ARG A 50 -6.29 12.35 -8.44
C ARG A 50 -6.71 11.00 -9.06
N GLU A 51 -6.26 10.72 -10.28
CA GLU A 51 -6.53 9.47 -10.98
C GLU A 51 -5.90 8.28 -10.26
N SER A 52 -4.61 8.37 -9.93
CA SER A 52 -3.85 7.31 -9.25
C SER A 52 -4.35 7.11 -7.82
N GLN A 53 -4.75 8.17 -7.12
CA GLN A 53 -5.41 8.03 -5.82
C GLN A 53 -6.75 7.29 -5.94
N GLY A 54 -7.53 7.55 -6.99
CA GLY A 54 -8.78 6.84 -7.27
C GLY A 54 -8.56 5.37 -7.61
N GLY A 55 -7.55 5.07 -8.43
CA GLY A 55 -7.14 3.69 -8.75
C GLY A 55 -6.67 2.93 -7.51
N LEU A 56 -5.78 3.55 -6.72
CA LEU A 56 -5.25 2.97 -5.49
C LEU A 56 -6.35 2.67 -4.49
N ARG A 57 -7.32 3.59 -4.31
CA ARG A 57 -8.48 3.36 -3.44
C ARG A 57 -9.29 2.12 -3.86
N LYS A 58 -9.60 1.99 -5.16
CA LYS A 58 -10.36 0.84 -5.67
C LYS A 58 -9.61 -0.48 -5.47
N ILE A 59 -8.30 -0.49 -5.65
CA ILE A 59 -7.46 -1.67 -5.42
C ILE A 59 -7.48 -2.03 -3.93
N VAL A 60 -7.21 -1.07 -3.05
CA VAL A 60 -7.24 -1.28 -1.60
C VAL A 60 -8.58 -1.85 -1.14
N GLU A 61 -9.69 -1.25 -1.56
CA GLU A 61 -11.04 -1.70 -1.22
C GLU A 61 -11.33 -3.10 -1.77
N GLY A 62 -10.87 -3.42 -2.98
CA GLY A 62 -11.05 -4.74 -3.60
C GLY A 62 -10.26 -5.88 -2.94
N HIS A 63 -9.24 -5.57 -2.15
CA HIS A 63 -8.44 -6.53 -1.38
C HIS A 63 -8.76 -6.53 0.12
N ASP A 64 -9.86 -5.88 0.54
CA ASP A 64 -10.26 -5.70 1.95
C ASP A 64 -9.16 -5.06 2.83
N LEU A 65 -8.35 -4.20 2.22
CA LEU A 65 -7.25 -3.48 2.87
C LEU A 65 -7.70 -2.10 3.36
N MET A 66 -6.88 -1.50 4.21
CA MET A 66 -7.04 -0.14 4.70
C MET A 66 -6.01 0.77 4.05
N MET A 67 -6.40 2.02 3.84
CA MET A 67 -5.53 3.07 3.31
C MET A 67 -5.54 4.28 4.24
N GLN A 68 -4.36 4.71 4.67
CA GLN A 68 -4.13 5.96 5.39
C GLN A 68 -3.40 6.95 4.48
N ILE A 69 -4.03 8.09 4.22
CA ILE A 69 -3.44 9.19 3.45
C ILE A 69 -2.75 10.15 4.42
N LYS A 70 -1.46 10.42 4.17
CA LYS A 70 -0.65 11.44 4.85
C LYS A 70 -0.30 12.55 3.87
N ALA A 71 0.30 13.63 4.36
CA ALA A 71 0.64 14.79 3.53
C ALA A 71 1.60 14.45 2.37
N ASP A 72 2.53 13.51 2.58
CA ASP A 72 3.58 13.14 1.62
C ASP A 72 3.60 11.64 1.26
N ALA A 73 2.65 10.86 1.79
CA ALA A 73 2.64 9.41 1.61
C ALA A 73 1.25 8.80 1.74
N VAL A 74 1.09 7.61 1.15
CA VAL A 74 -0.07 6.75 1.35
C VAL A 74 0.40 5.42 1.94
N ILE A 75 -0.23 5.00 3.03
CA ILE A 75 0.06 3.74 3.71
C ILE A 75 -1.08 2.77 3.46
N VAL A 76 -0.77 1.59 2.94
CA VAL A 76 -1.70 0.48 2.73
C VAL A 76 -1.37 -0.66 3.69
N TYR A 77 -2.37 -1.14 4.41
CA TYR A 77 -2.21 -2.13 5.48
C TYR A 77 -3.49 -2.93 5.71
N GLU A 78 -3.42 -4.07 6.40
CA GLU A 78 -4.61 -4.84 6.77
C GLU A 78 -5.32 -4.23 7.98
N SER A 79 -6.67 -4.24 7.98
CA SER A 79 -7.48 -3.74 9.09
C SER A 79 -7.31 -4.54 10.38
N ARG A 80 -6.95 -5.82 10.27
CA ARG A 80 -6.68 -6.72 11.39
C ARG A 80 -5.28 -7.29 11.24
N PRO A 81 -4.46 -7.25 12.29
CA PRO A 81 -3.16 -7.89 12.23
C PRO A 81 -3.41 -9.41 12.35
N THR A 82 -3.08 -10.16 11.29
CA THR A 82 -3.22 -11.63 11.26
C THR A 82 -1.95 -12.33 11.74
#